data_AF-A0A1J5LBE4-F1
#
_entry.id   AF-A0A1J5LBE4-F1
#
_cell.length_a   1.000
_cell.length_b   1.000
_cell.length_c   1.000
_cell.angle_alpha   90.00
_cell.angle_beta   90.00
_cell.angle_gamma   90.00
#
_symmetry.space_group_name_H-M   'P 1'
#
loop_
_entity.id
_entity.type
_entity.pdbx_description
1 polymer ?
#
loop_
_entity_poly.entity_id
_entity_poly.type
_entity_poly.pdbx_seq_one_letter_code
_entity_poly.pdbx_strand_id
1 'polypeptide(L)'
;MQDIAPDHFTRGEYFLTYYVGTTRTDEIAYLVAPAAGVSVTLCLGRDASSARRFSVRNLAQASRIAPICLSLMRRHWAALRAERDTNPRPGAGPAPEPDSAPIPERLRRNVGARLAIDLTPRQADVAVLILKGHSTASIALRLALSPQTIKVFRKQLYHRCTISSQAELFSPLLPMLAGPADR
;
A
#
# COMPACT_ATOMS: atom_id res chain seq x y z
N MET A 1 -8.29 -4.13 -14.65
CA MET A 1 -6.94 -3.61 -14.33
C MET A 1 -6.51 -2.44 -15.22
N GLN A 2 -6.99 -2.31 -16.47
CA GLN A 2 -6.60 -1.21 -17.37
C GLN A 2 -7.05 0.19 -16.92
N ASP A 3 -8.14 0.33 -16.17
CA ASP A 3 -8.63 1.64 -15.70
C ASP A 3 -7.87 2.25 -14.53
N ILE A 4 -7.02 1.48 -13.85
CA ILE A 4 -6.35 1.90 -12.60
C ILE A 4 -4.83 1.69 -12.68
N ALA A 5 -4.36 0.89 -13.66
CA ALA A 5 -2.95 0.67 -13.86
C ALA A 5 -2.31 1.90 -14.54
N PRO A 6 -1.15 2.39 -14.03
CA PRO A 6 -0.36 3.38 -14.74
C PRO A 6 0.02 2.87 -16.13
N ASP A 7 0.11 3.76 -17.11
CA ASP A 7 0.60 3.43 -18.45
C ASP A 7 1.96 2.71 -18.34
N HIS A 8 2.07 1.54 -18.99
CA HIS A 8 3.23 0.62 -18.97
C HIS A 8 3.44 -0.27 -17.72
N PHE A 9 2.47 -0.40 -16.81
CA PHE A 9 2.54 -1.32 -15.66
C PHE A 9 2.95 -2.77 -16.01
N THR A 10 2.50 -3.28 -17.17
CA THR A 10 2.76 -4.66 -17.63
C THR A 10 4.21 -4.95 -18.03
N ARG A 11 5.09 -3.94 -18.10
CA ARG A 11 6.51 -4.09 -18.46
C ARG A 11 7.48 -3.88 -17.29
N GLY A 12 6.97 -3.60 -16.08
CA GLY A 12 7.81 -3.36 -14.91
C GLY A 12 8.36 -4.65 -14.31
N GLU A 13 9.58 -4.60 -13.79
CA GLU A 13 10.23 -5.70 -13.04
C GLU A 13 9.41 -6.10 -11.79
N TYR A 14 8.68 -5.14 -11.20
CA TYR A 14 7.67 -5.40 -10.16
C TYR A 14 6.52 -6.32 -10.63
N PHE A 15 6.03 -6.14 -11.85
CA PHE A 15 4.99 -7.01 -12.43
C PHE A 15 5.53 -8.42 -12.67
N LEU A 16 6.74 -8.52 -13.24
CA LEU A 16 7.35 -9.79 -13.64
C LEU A 16 7.80 -10.66 -12.46
N THR A 17 8.31 -10.07 -11.37
CA THR A 17 8.88 -10.84 -10.25
C THR A 17 7.87 -11.10 -9.13
N TYR A 18 6.85 -10.25 -8.97
CA TYR A 18 5.90 -10.35 -7.84
C TYR A 18 4.45 -10.59 -8.29
N TYR A 19 3.99 -9.93 -9.37
CA TYR A 19 2.60 -10.04 -9.82
C TYR A 19 2.37 -11.30 -10.68
N VAL A 20 3.34 -11.74 -11.47
CA VAL A 20 3.26 -13.00 -12.24
C VAL A 20 3.12 -14.23 -11.33
N GLY A 21 3.66 -14.18 -10.10
CA GLY A 21 3.50 -15.23 -9.10
C GLY A 21 2.13 -15.26 -8.43
N THR A 22 1.39 -14.15 -8.47
CA THR A 22 -0.04 -14.14 -8.13
C THR A 22 -0.79 -14.49 -9.39
N THR A 23 -1.26 -15.72 -9.49
CA THR A 23 -1.80 -16.38 -10.68
C THR A 23 -2.93 -15.65 -11.43
N ARG A 24 -3.33 -14.44 -11.03
CA ARG A 24 -4.49 -13.64 -11.43
C ARG A 24 -4.25 -12.89 -12.75
N THR A 25 -4.90 -13.34 -13.82
CA THR A 25 -4.74 -12.88 -15.20
C THR A 25 -5.75 -11.81 -15.63
N ASP A 26 -6.90 -11.74 -14.94
CA ASP A 26 -7.95 -10.73 -15.20
C ASP A 26 -8.84 -10.52 -13.97
N GLU A 27 -9.46 -9.36 -13.85
CA GLU A 27 -10.19 -8.97 -12.64
C GLU A 27 -11.34 -7.98 -12.90
N ILE A 28 -12.46 -8.23 -12.20
CA ILE A 28 -13.57 -7.29 -12.01
C ILE A 28 -13.62 -6.89 -10.53
N ALA A 29 -13.71 -5.59 -10.25
CA ALA A 29 -13.76 -5.07 -8.89
C ALA A 29 -15.04 -4.26 -8.63
N TYR A 30 -15.63 -4.43 -7.45
CA TYR A 30 -16.66 -3.55 -6.90
C TYR A 30 -16.05 -2.72 -5.77
N LEU A 31 -16.38 -1.43 -5.70
CA LEU A 31 -15.83 -0.52 -4.70
C LEU A 31 -16.97 0.16 -3.94
N VAL A 32 -16.89 0.16 -2.60
CA VAL A 32 -17.77 0.96 -1.74
C VAL A 32 -16.96 1.75 -0.72
N ALA A 33 -17.45 2.93 -0.37
CA ALA A 33 -16.98 3.68 0.79
C ALA A 33 -18.08 3.63 1.86
N PRO A 34 -18.05 2.64 2.80
CA PRO A 34 -19.12 2.47 3.78
C PRO A 34 -19.08 3.54 4.88
N ALA A 35 -17.92 4.15 5.12
CA ALA A 35 -17.72 5.22 6.10
C ALA A 35 -16.64 6.20 5.62
N ALA A 36 -16.59 7.39 6.23
CA ALA A 36 -15.53 8.36 5.94
C ALA A 36 -14.15 7.76 6.27
N GLY A 37 -13.24 7.82 5.30
CA GLY A 37 -11.89 7.27 5.43
C GLY A 37 -11.78 5.75 5.23
N VAL A 38 -12.89 5.04 4.95
CA VAL A 38 -12.89 3.59 4.69
C VAL A 38 -13.31 3.34 3.25
N SER A 39 -12.50 2.56 2.53
CA SER A 39 -12.86 1.98 1.25
C SER A 39 -12.76 0.45 1.32
N VAL A 40 -13.73 -0.23 0.73
CA VAL A 40 -13.77 -1.68 0.61
C VAL A 40 -13.88 -2.04 -0.85
N THR A 41 -12.93 -2.85 -1.32
CA THR A 41 -12.91 -3.38 -2.69
C THR A 41 -13.15 -4.88 -2.66
N LEU A 42 -14.18 -5.34 -3.39
CA LEU A 42 -14.44 -6.75 -3.62
C LEU A 42 -13.95 -7.12 -5.02
N CYS A 43 -13.11 -8.14 -5.08
CA CYS A 43 -12.21 -8.38 -6.19
C CYS A 43 -12.44 -9.79 -6.78
N LEU A 44 -13.15 -9.89 -7.91
CA LEU A 44 -13.38 -11.14 -8.65
C LEU A 44 -12.26 -11.37 -9.67
N GLY A 45 -11.36 -12.32 -9.38
CA GLY A 45 -10.22 -12.64 -10.23
C GLY A 45 -10.43 -13.91 -11.04
N ARG A 46 -9.81 -13.96 -12.21
CA ARG A 46 -9.51 -15.20 -12.93
C ARG A 46 -8.02 -15.43 -12.90
N ASP A 47 -7.63 -16.69 -12.76
CA ASP A 47 -6.24 -17.10 -12.75
C ASP A 47 -5.79 -17.77 -14.06
N ALA A 48 -4.51 -18.14 -14.14
CA ALA A 48 -3.94 -18.81 -15.29
C ALA A 48 -4.64 -20.14 -15.61
N SER A 49 -5.27 -20.80 -14.63
CA SER A 49 -6.07 -22.02 -14.84
C SER A 49 -7.36 -21.76 -15.62
N SER A 50 -7.86 -20.52 -15.59
CA SER A 50 -9.09 -20.13 -16.29
C SER A 50 -8.91 -19.98 -17.81
N ALA A 51 -7.67 -19.89 -18.30
CA ALA A 51 -7.24 -19.74 -19.71
C ALA A 51 -7.92 -18.61 -20.52
N ARG A 52 -8.80 -17.81 -19.91
CA ARG A 52 -9.70 -16.86 -20.59
C ARG A 52 -9.93 -15.63 -19.73
N ARG A 53 -9.74 -14.45 -20.33
CA ARG A 53 -10.17 -13.16 -19.79
C ARG A 53 -11.69 -13.07 -19.66
N PHE A 54 -12.17 -12.13 -18.84
CA PHE A 54 -13.58 -11.79 -18.78
C PHE A 54 -14.03 -11.20 -20.13
N SER A 55 -15.14 -11.72 -20.65
CA SER A 55 -15.74 -11.21 -21.87
C SER A 55 -16.61 -9.97 -21.58
N VAL A 56 -16.98 -9.24 -22.64
CA VAL A 56 -17.98 -8.15 -22.55
C VAL A 56 -19.30 -8.64 -21.94
N ARG A 57 -19.68 -9.90 -22.20
CA ARG A 57 -20.87 -10.52 -21.58
C ARG A 57 -20.71 -10.67 -20.06
N ASN A 58 -19.53 -11.05 -19.60
CA ASN A 58 -19.25 -11.18 -18.17
C ASN A 58 -19.29 -9.81 -17.48
N LEU A 59 -18.75 -8.77 -18.13
CA LEU A 59 -18.82 -7.39 -17.64
C LEU A 59 -20.28 -6.88 -17.58
N ALA A 60 -21.09 -7.19 -18.59
CA ALA A 60 -22.51 -6.83 -18.59
C ALA A 60 -23.31 -7.58 -17.52
N GLN A 61 -22.95 -8.81 -17.20
CA GLN A 61 -23.55 -9.56 -16.10
C GLN A 61 -23.10 -9.03 -14.74
N ALA A 62 -21.81 -8.74 -14.58
CA ALA A 62 -21.26 -8.11 -13.37
C ALA A 62 -21.94 -6.76 -13.10
N SER A 63 -22.11 -5.93 -14.13
CA SER A 63 -22.81 -4.64 -14.04
C SER A 63 -24.27 -4.81 -13.59
N ARG A 64 -24.97 -5.86 -14.07
CA ARG A 64 -26.36 -6.15 -13.66
C ARG A 64 -26.48 -6.53 -12.18
N ILE A 65 -25.51 -7.27 -11.64
CA ILE A 65 -25.53 -7.68 -10.21
C ILE A 65 -24.88 -6.64 -9.29
N ALA A 66 -24.20 -5.63 -9.85
CA ALA A 66 -23.48 -4.62 -9.08
C ALA A 66 -24.34 -3.96 -7.99
N PRO A 67 -25.61 -3.54 -8.21
CA PRO A 67 -26.41 -2.91 -7.17
C PRO A 67 -26.60 -3.80 -5.93
N ILE A 68 -26.76 -5.11 -6.15
CA ILE A 68 -26.90 -6.10 -5.08
C ILE A 68 -25.59 -6.25 -4.32
N CYS A 69 -24.49 -6.46 -5.05
CA CYS A 69 -23.15 -6.59 -4.46
C CYS A 69 -22.78 -5.35 -3.63
N LEU A 70 -22.93 -4.15 -4.19
CA LEU A 70 -22.61 -2.89 -3.52
C LEU A 70 -23.46 -2.68 -2.26
N SER A 71 -24.75 -3.05 -2.29
CA SER A 71 -25.63 -2.93 -1.13
C SER A 71 -25.25 -3.90 -0.01
N LEU A 72 -24.94 -5.15 -0.37
CA LEU A 72 -24.45 -6.14 0.59
C LEU A 72 -23.10 -5.73 1.18
N MET A 73 -22.18 -5.23 0.35
CA MET A 73 -20.87 -4.73 0.80
C MET A 73 -21.05 -3.58 1.80
N ARG A 74 -21.90 -2.59 1.50
CA ARG A 74 -22.17 -1.49 2.42
C ARG A 74 -22.74 -1.97 3.75
N ARG A 75 -23.71 -2.89 3.71
CA ARG A 75 -24.35 -3.41 4.93
C ARG A 75 -23.40 -4.26 5.76
N HIS A 76 -22.65 -5.15 5.13
CA HIS A 76 -21.76 -6.09 5.82
C HIS A 76 -20.58 -5.37 6.48
N TRP A 77 -20.04 -4.35 5.82
CA TRP A 77 -18.90 -3.55 6.33
C TRP A 77 -19.29 -2.19 6.90
N ALA A 78 -20.57 -1.98 7.26
CA ALA A 78 -21.06 -0.72 7.83
C ALA A 78 -20.38 -0.36 9.17
N ALA A 79 -19.92 -1.36 9.92
CA ALA A 79 -19.26 -1.17 11.20
C ALA A 79 -17.76 -0.84 11.07
N LEU A 80 -17.17 -0.93 9.87
CA LEU A 80 -15.77 -0.54 9.68
C LEU A 80 -15.63 0.97 9.92
N ARG A 81 -14.74 1.32 10.85
CA ARG A 81 -14.34 2.69 11.09
C ARG A 81 -12.88 2.82 10.67
N ALA A 82 -12.58 3.88 9.94
CA ALA A 82 -11.20 4.34 9.88
C ALA A 82 -10.90 4.86 11.27
N GLU A 83 -9.93 4.25 11.96
CA GLU A 83 -9.26 4.94 13.05
C GLU A 83 -8.86 6.29 12.48
N ARG A 84 -9.41 7.37 13.07
CA ARG A 84 -9.05 8.71 12.65
C ARG A 84 -7.54 8.78 12.76
N ASP A 85 -6.86 9.06 11.66
CA ASP A 85 -5.54 9.69 11.69
C ASP A 85 -5.72 10.99 12.49
N THR A 86 -5.64 10.89 13.81
CA THR A 86 -5.50 12.04 14.71
C THR A 86 -4.11 12.56 14.49
N ASN A 87 -3.91 13.29 13.40
CA ASN A 87 -2.80 14.20 13.28
C ASN A 87 -3.10 15.35 14.24
N PRO A 88 -2.50 15.41 15.45
CA PRO A 88 -2.78 16.49 16.38
C PRO A 88 -2.10 17.73 15.81
N ARG A 89 -2.87 18.82 15.70
CA ARG A 89 -2.28 20.14 15.57
C ARG A 89 -1.30 20.35 16.74
N PRO A 90 -0.10 20.90 16.52
CA PRO A 90 0.84 21.16 17.61
C PRO A 90 0.20 22.20 18.54
N GLY A 91 -0.11 21.83 19.79
CA GLY A 91 -0.64 22.78 20.77
C GLY A 91 -1.41 22.24 21.98
N ALA A 92 -1.64 20.94 22.17
CA ALA A 92 -2.29 20.44 23.39
C ALA A 92 -1.66 19.13 23.87
N GLY A 93 -1.00 19.17 25.03
CA GLY A 93 -0.76 17.97 25.84
C GLY A 93 -1.80 17.85 26.96
N PRO A 94 -1.68 16.90 27.91
CA PRO A 94 -0.88 15.67 27.89
C PRO A 94 -1.69 14.40 28.25
N ALA A 95 -1.28 13.23 27.75
CA ALA A 95 -1.28 11.94 28.46
C ALA A 95 -0.48 10.88 27.64
N PRO A 96 0.33 10.01 28.27
CA PRO A 96 1.15 9.04 27.56
C PRO A 96 0.38 7.73 27.30
N GLU A 97 -0.02 7.52 26.04
CA GLU A 97 -0.56 6.25 25.53
C GLU A 97 0.57 5.44 24.84
N PRO A 98 0.53 4.09 24.88
CA PRO A 98 1.63 3.27 24.39
C PRO A 98 1.79 3.41 22.88
N ASP A 99 2.96 3.91 22.47
CA ASP A 99 3.49 3.97 21.11
C ASP A 99 2.75 4.88 20.10
N SER A 100 2.46 6.12 20.53
CA SER A 100 2.01 7.25 19.68
C SER A 100 3.11 7.83 18.77
N ALA A 101 4.19 7.10 18.54
CA ALA A 101 5.26 7.55 17.65
C ALA A 101 4.77 7.55 16.18
N PRO A 102 5.15 8.56 15.37
CA PRO A 102 4.83 8.60 13.95
C PRO A 102 5.28 7.32 13.23
N ILE A 103 4.51 6.86 12.24
CA ILE A 103 4.80 5.62 11.46
C ILE A 103 6.26 5.56 10.95
N PRO A 104 6.86 6.64 10.41
CA PRO A 104 8.27 6.62 10.00
C PRO A 104 9.23 6.36 11.16
N GLU A 105 8.96 6.91 12.34
CA GLU A 105 9.80 6.73 13.51
C GLU A 105 9.68 5.33 14.10
N ARG A 106 8.45 4.78 14.12
CA ARG A 106 8.20 3.38 14.48
C ARG A 106 8.92 2.42 13.51
N LEU A 107 8.80 2.67 12.21
CA LEU A 107 9.52 1.91 11.19
C LEU A 107 11.03 1.94 11.45
N ARG A 108 11.60 3.14 11.63
CA ARG A 108 13.03 3.33 11.93
C ARG A 108 13.47 2.54 13.16
N ARG A 109 12.70 2.62 14.25
CA ARG A 109 12.98 1.91 15.51
C ARG A 109 12.94 0.40 15.32
N ASN A 110 11.88 -0.12 14.70
CA ASN A 110 11.68 -1.56 14.50
C ASN A 110 12.73 -2.15 13.55
N VAL A 111 13.10 -1.41 12.51
CA VAL A 111 14.16 -1.80 11.56
C VAL A 111 15.53 -1.82 12.25
N GLY A 112 15.84 -0.83 13.08
CA GLY A 112 17.06 -0.84 13.89
C GLY A 112 17.10 -2.02 14.87
N ALA A 113 15.98 -2.26 15.58
CA ALA A 113 15.91 -3.31 16.60
C ALA A 113 15.90 -4.74 16.05
N ARG A 114 15.23 -4.99 14.92
CA ARG A 114 15.02 -6.35 14.37
C ARG A 114 15.95 -6.70 13.22
N LEU A 115 16.42 -5.71 12.46
CA LEU A 115 17.24 -5.92 11.27
C LEU A 115 18.65 -5.34 11.41
N ALA A 116 18.97 -4.67 12.53
CA ALA A 116 20.25 -3.99 12.75
C ALA A 116 20.60 -2.97 11.63
N ILE A 117 19.57 -2.36 11.03
CA ILE A 117 19.72 -1.35 9.98
C ILE A 117 19.35 0.01 10.57
N ASP A 118 20.30 0.94 10.58
CA ASP A 118 20.01 2.32 10.95
C ASP A 118 19.47 3.10 9.76
N LEU A 119 18.18 3.44 9.78
CA LEU A 119 17.60 4.38 8.81
C LEU A 119 17.70 5.81 9.35
N THR A 120 18.03 6.76 8.47
CA THR A 120 17.86 8.18 8.80
C THR A 120 16.38 8.55 8.81
N PRO A 121 15.96 9.65 9.50
CA PRO A 121 14.57 10.10 9.48
C PRO A 121 14.02 10.26 8.06
N ARG A 122 14.80 10.85 7.15
CA ARG A 122 14.42 11.02 5.74
C ARG A 122 14.31 9.71 4.98
N GLN A 123 15.17 8.72 5.27
CA GLN A 123 15.07 7.39 4.66
C GLN A 123 13.81 6.67 5.15
N ALA A 124 13.43 6.83 6.42
CA ALA A 124 12.21 6.26 6.96
C ALA A 124 10.95 6.91 6.33
N ASP A 125 10.94 8.24 6.16
CA ASP A 125 9.86 8.94 5.44
C ASP A 125 9.68 8.40 4.02
N VAL A 126 10.80 8.28 3.28
CA VAL A 126 10.81 7.76 1.92
C VAL A 126 10.37 6.29 1.89
N ALA A 127 10.84 5.46 2.82
CA ALA A 127 10.46 4.06 2.93
C ALA A 127 8.94 3.89 3.16
N VAL A 128 8.36 4.64 4.10
CA VAL A 128 6.90 4.62 4.34
C VAL A 128 6.12 5.00 3.09
N LEU A 129 6.55 6.03 2.36
CA LEU A 129 5.86 6.45 1.14
C LEU A 129 6.00 5.41 0.00
N ILE A 130 7.13 4.72 -0.10
CA ILE A 130 7.30 3.61 -1.05
C ILE A 130 6.37 2.45 -0.70
N LEU A 131 6.27 2.09 0.58
CA LEU A 131 5.38 1.04 1.06
C LEU A 131 3.90 1.39 0.85
N LYS A 132 3.55 2.69 0.87
CA LYS A 132 2.23 3.22 0.48
C LYS A 132 1.99 3.26 -1.03
N GLY A 133 2.96 2.85 -1.85
CA GLY A 133 2.82 2.78 -3.31
C GLY A 133 3.09 4.10 -4.06
N HIS A 134 3.67 5.12 -3.41
CA HIS A 134 3.99 6.37 -4.09
C HIS A 134 5.15 6.22 -5.09
N SER A 135 4.99 6.86 -6.25
CA SER A 135 6.07 7.00 -7.25
C SER A 135 7.13 7.99 -6.78
N THR A 136 8.34 7.94 -7.35
CA THR A 136 9.43 8.91 -7.06
C THR A 136 8.99 10.37 -7.24
N ALA A 137 8.22 10.67 -8.28
CA ALA A 137 7.68 12.01 -8.52
C ALA A 137 6.65 12.41 -7.45
N SER A 138 5.77 11.48 -7.04
CA SER A 138 4.80 11.73 -5.98
C SER A 138 5.47 11.98 -4.62
N ILE A 139 6.51 11.21 -4.29
CA ILE A 139 7.32 11.39 -3.06
C ILE A 139 8.01 12.75 -3.07
N ALA A 140 8.61 13.12 -4.20
CA ALA A 140 9.30 14.40 -4.37
C ALA A 140 8.38 15.58 -4.05
N LEU A 141 7.17 15.57 -4.62
CA LEU A 141 6.14 16.58 -4.34
C LEU A 141 5.73 16.60 -2.86
N ARG A 142 5.49 15.43 -2.25
CA ARG A 142 5.03 15.32 -0.86
C ARG A 142 6.05 15.78 0.17
N LEU A 143 7.34 15.59 -0.14
CA LEU A 143 8.44 16.00 0.73
C LEU A 143 9.01 17.37 0.37
N ALA A 144 8.47 18.07 -0.63
CA ALA A 144 9.01 19.30 -1.19
C ALA A 144 10.50 19.18 -1.59
N LEU A 145 10.86 18.07 -2.23
CA LEU A 145 12.21 17.74 -2.69
C LEU A 145 12.25 17.51 -4.20
N SER A 146 13.44 17.53 -4.80
CA SER A 146 13.58 17.19 -6.22
C SER A 146 13.44 15.68 -6.45
N PRO A 147 12.92 15.23 -7.61
CA PRO A 147 12.90 13.82 -7.97
C PRO A 147 14.29 13.17 -7.95
N GLN A 148 15.34 13.94 -8.28
CA GLN A 148 16.72 13.47 -8.23
C GLN A 148 17.16 13.18 -6.79
N THR A 149 16.80 14.03 -5.84
CA THR A 149 17.04 13.83 -4.41
C THR A 149 16.35 12.56 -3.90
N ILE A 150 15.11 12.31 -4.33
CA ILE A 150 14.39 11.08 -3.96
C ILE A 150 15.09 9.84 -4.55
N LYS A 151 15.57 9.88 -5.79
CA LYS A 151 16.36 8.76 -6.36
C LYS A 151 17.60 8.45 -5.51
N VAL A 152 18.28 9.48 -5.00
CA VAL A 152 19.43 9.30 -4.09
C VAL A 152 19.00 8.63 -2.78
N PHE A 153 17.93 9.11 -2.13
CA PHE A 153 17.43 8.48 -0.91
C PHE A 153 17.00 7.03 -1.12
N ARG A 154 16.37 6.72 -2.26
CA ARG A 154 16.01 5.34 -2.62
C ARG A 154 17.24 4.45 -2.80
N LYS A 155 18.27 4.93 -3.51
CA LYS A 155 19.52 4.19 -3.68
C LYS A 155 20.21 3.91 -2.34
N GLN A 156 20.26 4.91 -1.47
CA GLN A 156 20.84 4.76 -0.13
C GLN A 156 20.03 3.79 0.74
N LEU A 157 18.70 3.87 0.69
CA LEU A 157 17.81 2.95 1.39
C LEU A 157 18.04 1.50 0.90
N TYR A 158 18.13 1.30 -0.41
CA TYR A 158 18.33 -0.04 -0.98
C TYR A 158 19.68 -0.63 -0.57
N HIS A 159 20.74 0.18 -0.62
CA HIS A 159 22.06 -0.23 -0.14
C HIS A 159 22.05 -0.58 1.35
N ARG A 160 21.34 0.20 2.19
CA ARG A 160 21.27 -0.07 3.64
C ARG A 160 20.44 -1.31 3.97
N CYS A 161 19.43 -1.60 3.17
CA CYS A 161 18.60 -2.80 3.34
C CYS A 161 19.15 -4.04 2.60
N THR A 162 20.28 -3.91 1.89
CA THR A 162 20.88 -4.98 1.07
C THR A 162 19.88 -5.57 0.07
N ILE A 163 19.12 -4.69 -0.60
CA ILE A 163 18.13 -5.08 -1.61
C ILE A 163 18.48 -4.48 -2.97
N SER A 164 18.08 -5.19 -4.02
CA SER A 164 18.37 -4.79 -5.41
C SER A 164 17.16 -4.20 -6.13
N SER A 165 15.94 -4.41 -5.60
CA SER A 165 14.70 -3.96 -6.21
C SER A 165 13.74 -3.29 -5.22
N GLN A 166 12.80 -2.48 -5.75
CA GLN A 166 11.72 -1.92 -4.92
C GLN A 166 10.84 -3.03 -4.33
N ALA A 167 10.64 -4.14 -5.05
CA ALA A 167 9.79 -5.25 -4.61
C ALA A 167 10.37 -5.92 -3.35
N GLU A 168 11.69 -6.11 -3.32
CA GLU A 168 12.40 -6.67 -2.17
C GLU A 168 12.29 -5.81 -0.91
N LEU A 169 12.02 -4.51 -1.03
CA LEU A 169 11.79 -3.62 0.12
C LEU A 169 10.58 -4.06 0.95
N PHE A 170 9.54 -4.62 0.32
CA PHE A 170 8.28 -4.93 1.00
C PHE A 170 8.43 -6.08 2.01
N SER A 171 9.19 -7.13 1.67
CA SER A 171 9.36 -8.31 2.51
C SER A 171 9.94 -7.99 3.92
N PRO A 172 11.08 -7.28 4.06
CA PRO A 172 11.65 -6.97 5.36
C PRO A 172 10.95 -5.81 6.08
N LEU A 173 10.37 -4.84 5.36
CA LEU A 173 9.87 -3.60 5.97
C LEU A 173 8.37 -3.60 6.28
N LEU A 174 7.53 -4.35 5.57
CA LEU A 174 6.10 -4.43 5.89
C LEU A 174 5.85 -4.95 7.32
N PRO A 175 6.51 -6.03 7.80
CA PRO A 175 6.31 -6.52 9.16
C PRO A 175 6.79 -5.54 10.24
N MET A 176 7.61 -4.55 9.87
CA MET A 176 8.12 -3.51 10.76
C MET A 176 7.14 -2.34 10.95
N LEU A 177 6.06 -2.28 10.15
CA LEU A 177 4.99 -1.28 10.29
C LEU A 177 3.94 -1.67 11.34
N ALA A 178 3.84 -2.96 11.70
CA ALA A 178 2.95 -3.43 12.74
C ALA A 178 3.38 -2.86 14.11
N GLY A 179 2.42 -2.56 14.99
CA GLY A 179 2.70 -2.27 16.40
C GLY A 179 3.41 -3.46 17.06
N PRO A 180 4.00 -3.29 18.25
CA PRO A 180 4.55 -4.42 18.99
C PRO A 180 3.46 -5.49 19.08
N ALA A 181 3.71 -6.63 18.43
CA ALA A 181 2.78 -7.74 18.44
C ALA A 181 2.65 -8.21 19.89
N ASP A 182 1.46 -8.04 20.42
CA ASP A 182 0.93 -8.79 21.57
C ASP A 182 1.29 -10.27 21.35
N ARG A 183 2.13 -10.80 22.23
CA ARG A 183 2.53 -12.20 22.28
C ARG A 183 2.01 -12.79 23.57
#